data_AF-A0A9D1LUU3-F1
#
_entry.id   AF-A0A9D1LUU3-F1
#
_cell.length_a   1.000
_cell.length_b   1.000
_cell.length_c   1.000
_cell.angle_alpha   90.00
_cell.angle_beta   90.00
_cell.angle_gamma   90.00
#
_symmetry.space_group_name_H-M   'P 1'
#
loop_
_entity.id
_entity.type
_entity.pdbx_description
1 polymer ?
#
loop_
_entity_poly.entity_id
_entity_poly.type
_entity_poly.pdbx_seq_one_letter_code
_entity_poly.pdbx_strand_id
1 'polypeptide(L)'
;YGEVDLTNNSHGPISGSIYFTDYAYAPRVPAPFYNLASGETRTVRMVFAPMREKRIAQTELVVALSNGVQIAQTVQLSFLAAKKAGADKPVIDGVLTPGEWRSGTAIFIDQADMVRTYTDYGGPADMSGKAYLMWDEEYLYVGAQVTDNIFSQTETDKYIWRGDMMQVGIFDRALEEDYRGQNFEIGLAQTQKGTEVYRYLGIGYKIGPVEAIEASVKNTGNITVYEAKIPWEEVFEGLVEIEDGKTITFSMLINDNDGTGRRGWLEYGSGIGAAKDPSLYLDLYLAGE
;
A
#
# COMPACT_ATOMS: atom_id res chain seq x y z
N TYR A 1 10.38 2.00 13.61
CA TYR A 1 10.40 3.42 14.07
C TYR A 1 9.89 4.29 12.94
N GLY A 2 9.49 5.52 13.19
CA GLY A 2 9.19 6.52 12.16
C GLY A 2 10.17 7.66 12.22
N GLU A 3 10.25 8.44 11.16
CA GLU A 3 11.11 9.62 11.04
C GLU A 3 10.26 10.83 10.64
N VAL A 4 10.54 11.98 11.24
CA VAL A 4 9.91 13.26 10.93
C VAL A 4 11.01 14.29 10.73
N ASP A 5 11.03 14.93 9.58
CA ASP A 5 11.89 16.08 9.34
C ASP A 5 11.25 17.34 9.91
N LEU A 6 11.93 17.94 10.90
CA LEU A 6 11.52 19.19 11.52
C LEU A 6 12.40 20.32 11.04
N THR A 7 11.82 21.30 10.34
CA THR A 7 12.49 22.52 9.90
C THR A 7 12.15 23.70 10.80
N ASN A 8 13.15 24.36 11.37
CA ASN A 8 12.93 25.58 12.14
C ASN A 8 12.88 26.81 11.22
N ASN A 9 11.68 27.33 10.97
CA ASN A 9 11.47 28.56 10.19
C ASN A 9 11.38 29.84 11.04
N SER A 10 11.69 29.77 12.34
CA SER A 10 11.70 30.93 13.24
C SER A 10 13.07 31.61 13.29
N HIS A 11 13.14 32.83 13.82
CA HIS A 11 14.37 33.65 13.87
C HIS A 11 15.43 33.19 14.90
N GLY A 12 15.11 32.22 15.77
CA GLY A 12 16.00 31.79 16.85
C GLY A 12 15.97 30.28 17.06
N PRO A 13 16.91 29.73 17.85
CA PRO A 13 16.93 28.30 18.11
C PRO A 13 15.68 27.86 18.90
N ILE A 14 15.14 26.69 18.53
CA ILE A 14 13.97 26.11 19.20
C ILE A 14 14.33 24.75 19.82
N SER A 15 13.63 24.41 20.91
CA SER A 15 13.72 23.11 21.57
C SER A 15 12.32 22.67 21.98
N GLY A 16 12.07 21.38 22.07
CA GLY A 16 10.76 20.86 22.38
C GLY A 16 10.67 19.36 22.24
N SER A 17 9.47 18.89 21.95
CA SER A 17 9.20 17.47 21.69
C SER A 17 8.15 17.29 20.61
N ILE A 18 8.22 16.15 19.93
CA ILE A 18 7.27 15.71 18.92
C ILE A 18 6.55 14.46 19.43
N TYR A 19 5.22 14.40 19.28
CA TYR A 19 4.42 13.22 19.66
C TYR A 19 3.10 13.13 18.88
N PHE A 20 2.51 11.94 18.83
CA PHE A 20 1.15 11.73 18.33
C PHE A 20 0.10 11.90 19.42
N THR A 21 -1.08 12.42 19.07
CA THR A 21 -2.20 12.54 20.02
C THR A 21 -2.90 11.21 20.28
N ASP A 22 -2.90 10.29 19.30
CA ASP A 22 -3.57 9.01 19.41
C ASP A 22 -2.65 7.91 19.96
N TYR A 23 -3.04 7.38 21.12
CA TYR A 23 -2.32 6.33 21.85
C TYR A 23 -2.36 4.96 21.16
N ALA A 24 -3.29 4.75 20.23
CA ALA A 24 -3.43 3.47 19.51
C ALA A 24 -2.23 3.15 18.63
N TYR A 25 -1.52 4.19 18.13
CA TYR A 25 -0.40 4.03 17.21
C TYR A 25 0.95 4.20 17.90
N ALA A 26 1.05 5.10 18.86
CA ALA A 26 2.25 5.27 19.67
C ALA A 26 1.88 5.61 21.11
N PRO A 27 2.54 5.03 22.12
CA PRO A 27 2.46 5.59 23.46
C PRO A 27 2.97 7.04 23.38
N ARG A 28 2.42 7.94 24.21
CA ARG A 28 2.95 9.31 24.41
C ARG A 28 4.37 9.24 25.00
N VAL A 29 5.35 8.85 24.20
CA VAL A 29 6.76 9.02 24.46
C VAL A 29 7.20 10.15 23.56
N PRO A 30 7.16 11.41 24.04
CA PRO A 30 7.56 12.54 23.22
C PRO A 30 9.02 12.37 22.81
N ALA A 31 9.29 12.46 21.52
CA ALA A 31 10.64 12.46 20.98
C ALA A 31 11.22 13.88 21.15
N PRO A 32 12.24 14.08 22.00
CA PRO A 32 12.75 15.41 22.25
C PRO A 32 13.67 15.90 21.13
N PHE A 33 13.72 17.21 20.94
CA PHE A 33 14.73 17.88 20.13
C PHE A 33 15.24 19.13 20.86
N TYR A 34 16.52 19.45 20.66
CA TYR A 34 17.20 20.51 21.39
C TYR A 34 17.98 21.42 20.46
N ASN A 35 17.89 22.73 20.69
CA ASN A 35 18.70 23.75 20.03
C ASN A 35 18.73 23.60 18.49
N LEU A 36 17.56 23.42 17.88
CA LEU A 36 17.41 23.39 16.43
C LEU A 36 17.56 24.82 15.91
N ALA A 37 18.65 25.11 15.21
CA ALA A 37 18.99 26.46 14.77
C ALA A 37 17.99 27.00 13.73
N SER A 38 17.93 28.32 13.56
CA SER A 38 17.12 28.95 12.51
C SER A 38 17.54 28.44 11.13
N GLY A 39 16.58 27.95 10.34
CA GLY A 39 16.82 27.35 9.02
C GLY A 39 17.36 25.93 9.04
N GLU A 40 17.63 25.34 10.21
CA GLU A 40 18.06 23.95 10.32
C GLU A 40 16.86 23.00 10.15
N THR A 41 17.06 21.95 9.37
CA THR A 41 16.20 20.76 9.33
C THR A 41 16.86 19.64 10.11
N ARG A 42 16.10 18.98 10.99
CA ARG A 42 16.57 17.79 11.71
C ARG A 42 15.54 16.69 11.66
N THR A 43 15.98 15.50 11.30
CA THR A 43 15.20 14.27 11.38
C THR A 43 15.08 13.83 12.84
N VAL A 44 13.86 13.71 13.33
CA VAL A 44 13.52 13.20 14.66
C VAL A 44 12.95 11.80 14.52
N ARG A 45 13.58 10.83 15.20
CA ARG A 45 13.11 9.44 15.25
C ARG A 45 12.05 9.26 16.32
N MET A 46 10.96 8.58 15.94
CA MET A 46 9.86 8.23 16.82
C MET A 46 9.72 6.70 16.93
N VAL A 47 9.46 6.21 18.13
CA VAL A 47 9.26 4.79 18.40
C VAL A 47 7.76 4.51 18.50
N PHE A 48 7.29 3.55 17.71
CA PHE A 48 5.90 3.08 17.77
C PHE A 48 5.80 1.84 18.66
N ALA A 49 4.66 1.67 19.33
CA ALA A 49 4.38 0.40 19.99
C ALA A 49 4.22 -0.71 18.95
N PRO A 50 4.48 -1.98 19.33
CA PRO A 50 4.15 -3.11 18.48
C PRO A 50 2.65 -3.11 18.19
N MET A 51 2.27 -2.98 16.92
CA MET A 51 0.87 -3.05 16.48
C MET A 51 0.55 -4.46 15.98
N ARG A 52 -0.60 -4.98 16.40
CA ARG A 52 -1.09 -6.29 15.94
C ARG A 52 -1.78 -6.21 14.58
N GLU A 53 -2.43 -5.09 14.30
CA GLU A 53 -3.10 -4.81 13.03
C GLU A 53 -2.54 -3.50 12.46
N LYS A 54 -2.06 -3.56 11.22
CA LYS A 54 -1.52 -2.42 10.50
C LYS A 54 -2.60 -1.86 9.60
N ARG A 55 -3.07 -0.66 9.92
CA ARG A 55 -4.12 0.06 9.20
C ARG A 55 -3.60 1.46 8.85
N ILE A 56 -4.17 2.06 7.82
CA ILE A 56 -3.98 3.49 7.57
C ILE A 56 -4.67 4.24 8.71
N ALA A 57 -4.00 5.26 9.23
CA ALA A 57 -4.52 6.07 10.32
C ALA A 57 -4.41 7.55 10.01
N GLN A 58 -5.44 8.32 10.32
CA GLN A 58 -5.34 9.77 10.40
C GLN A 58 -5.14 10.14 11.86
N THR A 59 -4.06 10.85 12.17
CA THR A 59 -3.75 11.28 13.54
C THR A 59 -3.11 12.66 13.54
N GLU A 60 -3.01 13.30 14.70
CA GLU A 60 -2.31 14.58 14.82
C GLU A 60 -0.89 14.35 15.32
N LEU A 61 0.08 14.84 14.55
CA LEU A 61 1.46 15.02 14.98
C LEU A 61 1.59 16.40 15.65
N VAL A 62 2.00 16.41 16.91
CA VAL A 62 2.14 17.63 17.70
C VAL A 62 3.61 17.94 17.94
N VAL A 63 4.01 19.16 17.60
CA VAL A 63 5.28 19.76 17.98
C VAL A 63 5.01 20.71 19.15
N ALA A 64 5.44 20.32 20.35
CA ALA A 64 5.34 21.13 21.56
C ALA A 64 6.69 21.79 21.87
N LEU A 65 6.76 23.10 21.72
CA LEU A 65 7.95 23.90 22.00
C LEU A 65 8.10 24.17 23.50
N SER A 66 9.35 24.32 23.95
CA SER A 66 9.68 24.56 25.38
C SER A 66 9.15 25.88 25.90
N ASN A 67 8.79 26.82 25.02
CA ASN A 67 8.15 28.09 25.37
C ASN A 67 6.61 28.00 25.53
N GLY A 68 6.04 26.80 25.44
CA GLY A 68 4.61 26.54 25.61
C GLY A 68 3.78 26.57 24.32
N VAL A 69 4.36 26.97 23.19
CA VAL A 69 3.67 26.92 21.88
C VAL A 69 3.50 25.47 21.44
N GLN A 70 2.32 25.14 20.92
CA GLN A 70 2.05 23.85 20.29
C GLN A 70 1.56 24.04 18.86
N ILE A 71 2.07 23.21 17.97
CA ILE A 71 1.66 23.14 16.56
C ILE A 71 1.21 21.71 16.32
N ALA A 72 0.00 21.53 15.79
CA ALA A 72 -0.54 20.22 15.43
C ALA A 72 -0.77 20.16 13.92
N GLN A 73 -0.46 19.02 13.33
CA GLN A 73 -0.74 18.73 11.93
C GLN A 73 -1.42 17.36 11.83
N THR A 74 -2.54 17.29 11.11
CA THR A 74 -3.12 16.01 10.71
C THR A 74 -2.18 15.32 9.72
N VAL A 75 -1.76 14.11 10.04
CA VAL A 75 -0.91 13.27 9.21
C VAL A 75 -1.57 11.91 8.99
N GLN A 76 -1.32 11.36 7.81
CA GLN A 76 -1.67 9.98 7.49
C GLN A 76 -0.49 9.07 7.84
N LEU A 77 -0.69 8.13 8.75
CA LEU A 77 0.27 7.06 9.03
C LEU A 77 -0.08 5.84 8.20
N SER A 78 0.93 5.25 7.58
CA SER A 78 0.88 3.89 7.06
C SER A 78 2.04 3.10 7.66
N PHE A 79 1.81 1.81 7.92
CA PHE A 79 2.83 0.90 8.47
C PHE A 79 3.20 -0.18 7.47
N LEU A 80 3.09 0.19 6.19
CA LEU A 80 3.22 -0.71 5.07
C LEU A 80 4.69 -1.07 4.88
N ALA A 81 4.96 -2.37 4.98
CA ALA A 81 6.30 -2.91 4.79
C ALA A 81 6.19 -4.25 4.09
N ALA A 82 7.08 -4.48 3.12
CA ALA A 82 7.30 -5.81 2.58
C ALA A 82 8.47 -6.42 3.34
N LYS A 83 8.30 -7.64 3.86
CA LYS A 83 9.41 -8.37 4.50
C LYS A 83 10.18 -9.16 3.45
N LYS A 84 11.50 -9.17 3.56
CA LYS A 84 12.35 -9.92 2.65
C LYS A 84 12.00 -11.41 2.69
N ALA A 85 11.83 -12.01 1.52
CA ALA A 85 11.60 -13.44 1.38
C ALA A 85 12.88 -14.19 1.78
N GLY A 86 12.73 -15.23 2.58
CA GLY A 86 13.83 -16.13 2.91
C GLY A 86 14.04 -17.15 1.78
N ALA A 87 14.67 -18.28 2.11
CA ALA A 87 14.77 -19.41 1.18
C ALA A 87 13.39 -19.94 0.75
N ASP A 88 12.42 -19.91 1.67
CA ASP A 88 11.04 -20.32 1.44
C ASP A 88 10.22 -19.14 0.86
N LYS A 89 10.30 -18.96 -0.45
CA LYS A 89 9.50 -17.99 -1.22
C LYS A 89 8.04 -18.48 -1.33
N PRO A 90 7.04 -17.58 -1.42
CA PRO A 90 5.66 -17.97 -1.65
C PRO A 90 5.49 -18.74 -2.97
N VAL A 91 4.62 -19.75 -2.96
CA VAL A 91 4.18 -20.49 -4.14
C VAL A 91 2.94 -19.79 -4.69
N ILE A 92 2.94 -19.46 -5.98
CA ILE A 92 1.84 -18.72 -6.60
C ILE A 92 0.81 -19.74 -7.12
N ASP A 93 -0.09 -20.21 -6.26
CA ASP A 93 -1.05 -21.28 -6.58
C ASP A 93 -2.52 -20.94 -6.28
N GLY A 94 -2.78 -19.76 -5.74
CA GLY A 94 -4.10 -19.28 -5.37
C GLY A 94 -4.55 -19.82 -4.01
N VAL A 95 -3.62 -20.19 -3.13
CA VAL A 95 -3.88 -20.70 -1.77
C VAL A 95 -2.89 -20.10 -0.79
N LEU A 96 -3.38 -19.25 0.12
CA LEU A 96 -2.52 -18.68 1.17
C LEU A 96 -2.24 -19.72 2.27
N THR A 97 -1.13 -20.44 2.15
CA THR A 97 -0.77 -21.50 3.10
C THR A 97 -0.27 -20.90 4.43
N PRO A 98 -0.70 -21.42 5.60
CA PRO A 98 -0.22 -20.91 6.88
C PRO A 98 1.31 -20.95 7.01
N GLY A 99 1.93 -19.80 7.26
CA GLY A 99 3.37 -19.65 7.45
C GLY A 99 4.15 -19.29 6.18
N GLU A 100 3.53 -19.42 5.01
CA GLU A 100 4.09 -19.00 3.72
C GLU A 100 4.29 -17.48 3.68
N TRP A 101 3.22 -16.74 3.99
CA TRP A 101 3.22 -15.29 4.03
C TRP A 101 3.55 -14.77 5.43
N ARG A 102 4.34 -13.69 5.51
CA ARG A 102 4.74 -13.08 6.78
C ARG A 102 3.59 -12.32 7.42
N SER A 103 2.88 -12.96 8.35
CA SER A 103 1.71 -12.38 9.02
C SER A 103 1.94 -11.03 9.73
N GLY A 104 3.18 -10.75 10.15
CA GLY A 104 3.57 -9.46 10.73
C GLY A 104 3.51 -8.27 9.76
N THR A 105 3.33 -8.49 8.45
CA THR A 105 3.15 -7.45 7.44
C THR A 105 1.75 -7.43 6.82
N ALA A 106 0.79 -8.12 7.44
CA ALA A 106 -0.58 -8.15 6.95
C ALA A 106 -1.21 -6.74 6.89
N ILE A 107 -1.91 -6.50 5.79
CA ILE A 107 -2.67 -5.31 5.47
C ILE A 107 -4.15 -5.67 5.55
N PHE A 108 -4.97 -4.82 6.15
CA PHE A 108 -6.41 -5.04 6.28
C PHE A 108 -7.19 -3.95 5.54
N ILE A 109 -8.16 -4.40 4.74
CA ILE A 109 -8.96 -3.58 3.82
C ILE A 109 -10.44 -3.86 4.12
N ASP A 110 -10.92 -3.37 5.26
CA ASP A 110 -12.21 -3.77 5.85
C ASP A 110 -12.94 -2.61 6.54
N GLN A 111 -12.48 -1.37 6.35
CA GLN A 111 -13.04 -0.17 7.00
C GLN A 111 -13.87 0.65 6.01
N ALA A 112 -14.95 1.25 6.50
CA ALA A 112 -15.87 2.04 5.68
C ALA A 112 -15.21 3.27 5.02
N ASP A 113 -14.13 3.81 5.60
CA ASP A 113 -13.37 4.93 5.04
C ASP A 113 -12.45 4.55 3.87
N MET A 114 -12.30 3.25 3.59
CA MET A 114 -11.60 2.70 2.41
C MET A 114 -12.53 2.51 1.22
N VAL A 115 -13.84 2.60 1.45
CA VAL A 115 -14.88 2.37 0.44
C VAL A 115 -15.01 3.58 -0.48
N ARG A 116 -15.11 3.33 -1.78
CA ARG A 116 -15.30 4.36 -2.82
C ARG A 116 -16.46 4.01 -3.71
N THR A 117 -17.25 5.03 -4.04
CA THR A 117 -18.42 5.00 -4.93
C THR A 117 -19.59 4.08 -4.54
N TYR A 118 -19.42 3.16 -3.59
CA TYR A 118 -20.53 2.42 -3.00
C TYR A 118 -21.58 3.37 -2.44
N THR A 119 -22.84 3.05 -2.71
CA THR A 119 -23.98 3.72 -2.06
C THR A 119 -24.64 2.85 -0.99
N ASP A 120 -24.29 1.55 -0.96
CA ASP A 120 -24.96 0.50 -0.20
C ASP A 120 -23.99 -0.55 0.38
N TYR A 121 -22.75 -0.15 0.74
CA TYR A 121 -21.76 -1.06 1.32
C TYR A 121 -22.30 -1.75 2.59
N GLY A 122 -22.38 -3.08 2.54
CA GLY A 122 -22.94 -3.94 3.59
C GLY A 122 -21.97 -4.30 4.72
N GLY A 123 -20.76 -3.71 4.73
CA GLY A 123 -19.71 -3.99 5.70
C GLY A 123 -18.76 -5.11 5.29
N PRO A 124 -17.89 -5.60 6.19
CA PRO A 124 -16.82 -6.54 5.83
C PRO A 124 -17.27 -7.89 5.28
N ALA A 125 -18.53 -8.28 5.51
CA ALA A 125 -19.14 -9.48 4.95
C ALA A 125 -19.69 -9.28 3.52
N ASP A 126 -19.90 -8.03 3.11
CA ASP A 126 -20.20 -7.63 1.72
C ASP A 126 -18.89 -7.64 0.95
N MET A 127 -17.92 -6.82 1.35
CA MET A 127 -16.59 -6.79 0.74
C MET A 127 -15.50 -6.47 1.78
N SER A 128 -14.44 -7.28 1.85
CA SER A 128 -13.24 -6.98 2.62
C SER A 128 -12.01 -7.72 2.09
N GLY A 129 -10.82 -7.21 2.41
CA GLY A 129 -9.55 -7.80 1.98
C GLY A 129 -8.54 -7.93 3.11
N LYS A 130 -7.70 -8.95 3.00
CA LYS A 130 -6.47 -9.10 3.78
C LYS A 130 -5.32 -9.41 2.84
N ALA A 131 -4.33 -8.53 2.79
CA ALA A 131 -3.19 -8.65 1.88
C ALA A 131 -1.86 -8.81 2.63
N TYR A 132 -0.86 -9.32 1.93
CA TYR A 132 0.49 -9.57 2.40
C TYR A 132 1.47 -9.12 1.32
N LEU A 133 2.56 -8.50 1.76
CA LEU A 133 3.66 -8.10 0.89
C LEU A 133 4.96 -8.72 1.39
N MET A 134 5.70 -9.30 0.45
CA MET A 134 7.07 -9.75 0.63
C MET A 134 7.90 -9.30 -0.57
N TRP A 135 9.21 -9.28 -0.44
CA TRP A 135 10.09 -8.88 -1.54
C TRP A 135 11.39 -9.68 -1.52
N ASP A 136 12.08 -9.75 -2.65
CA ASP A 136 13.51 -10.05 -2.69
C ASP A 136 14.17 -9.16 -3.75
N GLU A 137 15.45 -9.38 -4.03
CA GLU A 137 16.21 -8.60 -5.01
C GLU A 137 15.63 -8.64 -6.43
N GLU A 138 14.81 -9.65 -6.77
CA GLU A 138 14.26 -9.84 -8.11
C GLU A 138 12.76 -9.57 -8.21
N TYR A 139 11.98 -9.81 -7.14
CA TYR A 139 10.52 -9.75 -7.17
C TYR A 139 9.89 -9.03 -5.99
N LEU A 140 8.75 -8.40 -6.26
CA LEU A 140 7.72 -8.15 -5.26
C LEU A 140 6.71 -9.31 -5.27
N TYR A 141 6.36 -9.78 -4.08
CA TYR A 141 5.31 -10.79 -3.87
C TYR A 141 4.09 -10.13 -3.24
N VAL A 142 2.93 -10.33 -3.85
CA VAL A 142 1.65 -9.84 -3.37
C VAL A 142 0.70 -11.02 -3.22
N GLY A 143 0.17 -11.21 -2.02
CA GLY A 143 -0.84 -12.23 -1.73
C GLY A 143 -2.04 -11.56 -1.06
N ALA A 144 -3.26 -11.87 -1.48
CA ALA A 144 -4.47 -11.30 -0.90
C ALA A 144 -5.60 -12.32 -0.83
N GLN A 145 -6.33 -12.31 0.29
CA GLN A 145 -7.61 -12.98 0.43
C GLN A 145 -8.70 -11.92 0.50
N VAL A 146 -9.66 -11.99 -0.41
CA VAL A 146 -10.81 -11.10 -0.51
C VAL A 146 -12.06 -11.89 -0.11
N THR A 147 -12.85 -11.33 0.79
CA THR A 147 -14.22 -11.79 1.07
C THR A 147 -15.18 -10.93 0.27
N ASP A 148 -16.08 -11.57 -0.45
CA ASP A 148 -17.03 -10.96 -1.37
C ASP A 148 -18.34 -11.76 -1.31
N ASN A 149 -19.48 -11.10 -1.12
CA ASN A 149 -20.78 -11.73 -1.07
C ASN A 149 -21.21 -12.32 -2.43
N ILE A 150 -20.83 -11.68 -3.55
CA ILE A 150 -21.21 -12.10 -4.90
C ILE A 150 -20.05 -11.82 -5.87
N PHE A 151 -19.30 -12.87 -6.20
CA PHE A 151 -18.32 -12.80 -7.27
C PHE A 151 -18.98 -12.77 -8.66
N SER A 152 -18.77 -11.70 -9.42
CA SER A 152 -19.10 -11.52 -10.84
C SER A 152 -17.97 -10.85 -11.64
N GLN A 153 -17.12 -11.70 -12.22
CA GLN A 153 -16.16 -11.31 -13.26
C GLN A 153 -16.55 -11.88 -14.64
N THR A 154 -17.32 -11.12 -15.42
CA THR A 154 -17.72 -11.48 -16.79
C THR A 154 -16.86 -10.84 -17.87
N GLU A 155 -15.91 -10.00 -17.49
CA GLU A 155 -15.10 -9.18 -18.39
C GLU A 155 -13.71 -9.83 -18.58
N THR A 156 -13.00 -9.40 -19.62
CA THR A 156 -11.68 -9.93 -19.98
C THR A 156 -10.77 -8.82 -20.51
N ASP A 157 -9.47 -9.09 -20.62
CA ASP A 157 -8.47 -8.16 -21.14
C ASP A 157 -8.54 -6.77 -20.46
N LYS A 158 -8.57 -5.69 -21.25
CA LYS A 158 -8.59 -4.31 -20.74
C LYS A 158 -9.84 -3.96 -19.92
N TYR A 159 -10.87 -4.79 -19.93
CA TYR A 159 -12.16 -4.52 -19.27
C TYR A 159 -12.34 -5.20 -17.92
N ILE A 160 -11.38 -6.02 -17.47
CA ILE A 160 -11.49 -6.74 -16.17
C ILE A 160 -11.81 -5.80 -14.99
N TRP A 161 -11.44 -4.51 -15.07
CA TRP A 161 -11.78 -3.48 -14.07
C TRP A 161 -13.27 -3.23 -13.85
N ARG A 162 -14.14 -3.73 -14.74
CA ARG A 162 -15.59 -3.61 -14.60
C ARG A 162 -16.21 -4.73 -13.76
N GLY A 163 -15.48 -5.81 -13.49
CA GLY A 163 -15.90 -6.90 -12.60
C GLY A 163 -14.99 -7.00 -11.36
N ASP A 164 -15.10 -8.10 -10.62
CA ASP A 164 -14.27 -8.34 -9.45
C ASP A 164 -12.83 -8.63 -9.82
N MET A 165 -11.93 -7.83 -9.24
CA MET A 165 -10.51 -7.93 -9.48
C MET A 165 -9.72 -7.17 -8.43
N MET A 166 -8.44 -7.49 -8.32
CA MET A 166 -7.48 -6.72 -7.54
C MET A 166 -6.61 -5.88 -8.49
N GLN A 167 -6.34 -4.62 -8.13
CA GLN A 167 -5.33 -3.79 -8.80
C GLN A 167 -4.21 -3.44 -7.84
N VAL A 168 -2.99 -3.37 -8.37
CA VAL A 168 -1.79 -2.96 -7.65
C VAL A 168 -1.09 -1.87 -8.45
N GLY A 169 -0.71 -0.80 -7.75
CA GLY A 169 0.08 0.31 -8.28
C GLY A 169 1.38 0.48 -7.50
N ILE A 170 2.48 0.72 -8.21
CA ILE A 170 3.81 0.94 -7.61
C ILE A 170 4.50 2.12 -8.31
N PHE A 171 5.19 2.93 -7.53
CA PHE A 171 6.02 4.02 -8.04
C PHE A 171 7.16 4.33 -7.08
N ASP A 172 8.26 4.91 -7.57
CA ASP A 172 9.31 5.47 -6.72
C ASP A 172 9.31 7.00 -6.88
N ARG A 173 9.11 7.72 -5.77
CA ARG A 173 9.08 9.20 -5.78
C ARG A 173 10.42 9.83 -6.13
N ALA A 174 11.51 9.07 -6.11
CA ALA A 174 12.83 9.51 -6.57
C ALA A 174 12.93 9.60 -8.10
N LEU A 175 12.03 8.94 -8.85
CA LEU A 175 11.98 9.06 -10.30
C LEU A 175 11.53 10.46 -10.74
N GLU A 176 11.98 10.85 -11.94
CA GLU A 176 11.63 12.13 -12.54
C GLU A 176 10.11 12.29 -12.70
N GLU A 177 9.64 13.54 -12.69
CA GLU A 177 8.22 13.88 -12.73
C GLU A 177 7.49 13.32 -13.96
N ASP A 178 8.17 13.22 -15.10
CA ASP A 178 7.64 12.68 -16.36
C ASP A 178 7.26 11.18 -16.28
N TYR A 179 7.80 10.45 -15.30
CA TYR A 179 7.44 9.05 -15.05
C TYR A 179 6.14 8.88 -14.23
N ARG A 180 5.62 9.95 -13.60
CA ARG A 180 4.40 9.85 -12.77
C ARG A 180 3.19 9.40 -13.57
N GLY A 181 3.09 9.77 -14.85
CA GLY A 181 2.00 9.31 -15.74
C GLY A 181 2.21 7.90 -16.30
N GLN A 182 3.34 7.26 -15.98
CA GLN A 182 3.76 5.95 -16.49
C GLN A 182 4.08 4.98 -15.35
N ASN A 183 3.58 5.24 -14.13
CA ASN A 183 3.81 4.37 -12.98
C ASN A 183 3.35 2.93 -13.26
N PHE A 184 3.86 1.96 -12.49
CA PHE A 184 3.39 0.59 -12.63
C PHE A 184 1.95 0.49 -12.14
N GLU A 185 1.06 -0.06 -12.96
CA GLU A 185 -0.29 -0.46 -12.56
C GLU A 185 -0.71 -1.73 -13.29
N ILE A 186 -1.06 -2.76 -12.53
CA ILE A 186 -1.61 -4.01 -13.05
C ILE A 186 -2.95 -4.35 -12.41
N GLY A 187 -3.72 -5.15 -13.12
CA GLY A 187 -4.94 -5.80 -12.67
C GLY A 187 -4.81 -7.31 -12.69
N LEU A 188 -5.35 -7.98 -11.66
CA LEU A 188 -5.45 -9.43 -11.54
C LEU A 188 -6.90 -9.84 -11.38
N ALA A 189 -7.38 -10.74 -12.24
CA ALA A 189 -8.74 -11.25 -12.19
C ALA A 189 -8.79 -12.74 -12.52
N GLN A 190 -9.75 -13.45 -11.91
CA GLN A 190 -10.17 -14.75 -12.42
C GLN A 190 -11.29 -14.53 -13.43
N THR A 191 -11.03 -14.85 -14.68
CA THR A 191 -11.99 -14.67 -15.77
C THR A 191 -12.34 -16.02 -16.38
N GLN A 192 -13.20 -16.01 -17.40
CA GLN A 192 -13.55 -17.21 -18.18
C GLN A 192 -12.33 -17.83 -18.90
N LYS A 193 -11.23 -17.09 -19.06
CA LYS A 193 -9.97 -17.57 -19.64
C LYS A 193 -9.02 -18.17 -18.60
N GLY A 194 -9.34 -18.09 -17.31
CA GLY A 194 -8.45 -18.42 -16.20
C GLY A 194 -7.94 -17.15 -15.50
N THR A 195 -6.74 -17.21 -14.93
CA THR A 195 -6.10 -16.02 -14.35
C THR A 195 -5.64 -15.09 -15.46
N GLU A 196 -6.08 -13.82 -15.42
CA GLU A 196 -5.60 -12.76 -16.31
C GLU A 196 -4.83 -11.70 -15.51
N VAL A 197 -3.67 -11.31 -16.02
CA VAL A 197 -2.91 -10.14 -15.59
C VAL A 197 -2.90 -9.11 -16.71
N TYR A 198 -3.39 -7.90 -16.42
CA TYR A 198 -3.45 -6.81 -17.40
C TYR A 198 -2.73 -5.57 -16.89
N ARG A 199 -1.76 -5.05 -17.67
CA ARG A 199 -1.07 -3.79 -17.40
C ARG A 199 -1.91 -2.61 -17.89
N TYR A 200 -2.21 -1.70 -16.99
CA TYR A 200 -2.86 -0.43 -17.29
C TYR A 200 -1.85 0.71 -17.48
N LEU A 201 -0.75 0.69 -16.72
CA LEU A 201 0.34 1.67 -16.79
C LEU A 201 1.69 0.97 -16.54
N GLY A 202 2.77 1.50 -17.10
CA GLY A 202 4.13 1.01 -16.85
C GLY A 202 5.18 1.80 -17.63
N ILE A 203 6.37 1.91 -17.06
CA ILE A 203 7.51 2.62 -17.64
C ILE A 203 8.13 1.74 -18.72
N GLY A 204 8.26 2.23 -19.96
CA GLY A 204 8.87 1.47 -21.06
C GLY A 204 8.05 0.31 -21.61
N TYR A 205 6.96 -0.09 -20.94
CA TYR A 205 6.13 -1.23 -21.33
C TYR A 205 4.83 -0.84 -22.04
N LYS A 206 4.37 -1.73 -22.92
CA LYS A 206 3.05 -1.59 -23.57
C LYS A 206 1.93 -1.97 -22.60
N ILE A 207 0.84 -1.20 -22.66
CA ILE A 207 -0.45 -1.52 -22.05
C ILE A 207 -0.99 -2.80 -22.70
N GLY A 208 -1.44 -3.76 -21.90
CA GLY A 208 -1.88 -5.06 -22.39
C GLY A 208 -1.70 -6.21 -21.40
N PRO A 209 -2.00 -7.45 -21.83
CA PRO A 209 -1.72 -8.65 -21.06
C PRO A 209 -0.22 -8.78 -20.71
N VAL A 210 0.08 -9.36 -19.54
CA VAL A 210 1.46 -9.54 -19.07
C VAL A 210 1.72 -11.01 -18.75
N GLU A 211 2.64 -11.63 -19.49
CA GLU A 211 3.02 -13.04 -19.27
C GLU A 211 4.23 -13.19 -18.33
N ALA A 212 5.03 -12.13 -18.16
CA ALA A 212 6.22 -12.15 -17.31
C ALA A 212 5.91 -12.16 -15.80
N ILE A 213 4.65 -11.88 -15.42
CA ILE A 213 4.18 -11.91 -14.04
C ILE A 213 3.53 -13.26 -13.78
N GLU A 214 4.14 -14.04 -12.90
CA GLU A 214 3.56 -15.29 -12.41
C GLU A 214 2.43 -14.94 -11.44
N ALA A 215 1.19 -15.37 -11.74
CA ALA A 215 0.01 -15.02 -10.97
C ALA A 215 -1.00 -16.18 -10.89
N SER A 216 -1.76 -16.21 -9.80
CA SER A 216 -2.89 -17.12 -9.62
C SER A 216 -4.05 -16.37 -8.95
N VAL A 217 -5.25 -16.50 -9.52
CA VAL A 217 -6.49 -15.99 -8.93
C VAL A 217 -7.51 -17.12 -8.83
N LYS A 218 -7.98 -17.38 -7.61
CA LYS A 218 -8.88 -18.49 -7.31
C LYS A 218 -10.01 -18.07 -6.38
N ASN A 219 -11.21 -18.05 -6.92
CA ASN A 219 -12.46 -17.91 -6.18
C ASN A 219 -12.98 -19.29 -5.74
N THR A 220 -13.46 -19.34 -4.50
CA THR A 220 -14.11 -20.51 -3.88
C THR A 220 -15.40 -20.09 -3.18
N GLY A 221 -16.32 -19.51 -3.95
CA GLY A 221 -17.58 -18.97 -3.41
C GLY A 221 -17.39 -17.53 -2.97
N ASN A 222 -17.44 -17.29 -1.67
CA ASN A 222 -17.33 -15.93 -1.11
C ASN A 222 -15.89 -15.50 -0.81
N ILE A 223 -14.89 -16.31 -1.18
CA ILE A 223 -13.48 -16.03 -0.97
C ILE A 223 -12.73 -16.11 -2.29
N THR A 224 -12.05 -15.03 -2.64
CA THR A 224 -11.10 -14.98 -3.77
C THR A 224 -9.69 -14.76 -3.25
N VAL A 225 -8.77 -15.65 -3.64
CA VAL A 225 -7.34 -15.50 -3.36
C VAL A 225 -6.65 -14.99 -4.62
N TYR A 226 -5.84 -13.96 -4.46
CA TYR A 226 -4.98 -13.39 -5.49
C TYR A 226 -3.53 -13.55 -5.05
N GLU A 227 -2.68 -14.08 -5.91
CA GLU A 227 -1.24 -14.15 -5.70
C GLU A 227 -0.50 -13.68 -6.96
N ALA A 228 0.57 -12.92 -6.76
CA ALA A 228 1.41 -12.39 -7.82
C ALA A 228 2.87 -12.38 -7.37
N LYS A 229 3.76 -12.85 -8.25
CA LYS A 229 5.20 -12.65 -8.19
C LYS A 229 5.59 -11.73 -9.34
N ILE A 230 5.87 -10.49 -8.99
CA ILE A 230 6.05 -9.37 -9.92
C ILE A 230 7.55 -9.07 -10.02
N PRO A 231 8.20 -9.29 -11.17
CA PRO A 231 9.60 -8.93 -11.34
C PRO A 231 9.78 -7.41 -11.20
N TRP A 232 10.82 -6.96 -10.48
CA TRP A 232 11.12 -5.53 -10.38
C TRP A 232 11.41 -4.88 -11.73
N GLU A 233 11.91 -5.67 -12.69
CA GLU A 233 12.09 -5.26 -14.09
C GLU A 233 10.77 -4.79 -14.71
N GLU A 234 9.66 -5.50 -14.48
CA GLU A 234 8.34 -5.12 -14.99
C GLU A 234 7.77 -3.86 -14.32
N VAL A 235 8.34 -3.45 -13.17
CA VAL A 235 7.93 -2.28 -12.39
C VAL A 235 8.75 -1.04 -12.76
N PHE A 236 10.08 -1.17 -12.83
CA PHE A 236 11.00 -0.05 -12.89
C PHE A 236 11.92 -0.04 -14.12
N GLU A 237 11.95 -1.09 -14.96
CA GLU A 237 12.83 -1.15 -16.15
C GLU A 237 14.30 -0.83 -15.78
N GLY A 238 14.78 -1.37 -14.64
CA GLY A 238 16.12 -1.11 -14.12
C GLY A 238 16.42 0.32 -13.62
N LEU A 239 15.45 1.23 -13.62
CA LEU A 239 15.64 2.63 -13.20
C LEU A 239 15.79 2.80 -11.68
N VAL A 240 15.36 1.80 -10.91
CA VAL A 240 15.36 1.83 -9.45
C VAL A 240 16.14 0.65 -8.92
N GLU A 241 17.15 0.92 -8.10
CA GLU A 241 17.87 -0.10 -7.36
C GLU A 241 17.02 -0.59 -6.19
N ILE A 242 16.89 -1.91 -6.07
CA ILE A 242 16.11 -2.57 -5.01
C ILE A 242 17.08 -3.15 -3.97
N GLU A 243 16.99 -2.62 -2.76
CA GLU A 243 17.86 -2.99 -1.65
C GLU A 243 17.11 -2.94 -0.31
N ASP A 244 17.73 -3.52 0.72
CA ASP A 244 17.20 -3.45 2.09
C ASP A 244 17.18 -2.01 2.58
N GLY A 245 16.05 -1.59 3.13
CA GLY A 245 15.85 -0.24 3.62
C GLY A 245 15.33 0.73 2.56
N LYS A 246 15.18 0.31 1.30
CA LYS A 246 14.57 1.11 0.25
C LYS A 246 13.11 1.42 0.60
N THR A 247 12.71 2.67 0.42
CA THR A 247 11.30 3.06 0.40
C THR A 247 10.88 3.32 -1.04
N ILE A 248 9.80 2.66 -1.45
CA ILE A 248 9.05 2.94 -2.68
C ILE A 248 7.61 3.30 -2.28
N THR A 249 6.70 3.43 -3.24
CA THR A 249 5.29 3.66 -2.95
C THR A 249 4.40 2.57 -3.53
N PHE A 250 3.32 2.27 -2.83
CA PHE A 250 2.38 1.21 -3.17
C PHE A 250 0.95 1.68 -2.94
N SER A 251 0.06 1.23 -3.82
CA SER A 251 -1.38 1.36 -3.65
C SER A 251 -2.05 0.09 -4.17
N MET A 252 -3.21 -0.24 -3.62
CA MET A 252 -4.02 -1.32 -4.12
C MET A 252 -5.49 -1.00 -4.01
N LEU A 253 -6.29 -1.62 -4.87
CA LEU A 253 -7.74 -1.63 -4.71
C LEU A 253 -8.34 -2.98 -5.07
N ILE A 254 -9.54 -3.23 -4.56
CA ILE A 254 -10.36 -4.40 -4.86
C ILE A 254 -11.68 -3.89 -5.44
N ASN A 255 -11.93 -4.20 -6.71
CA ASN A 255 -13.17 -3.87 -7.40
C ASN A 255 -14.27 -4.84 -6.98
N ASP A 256 -15.49 -4.33 -6.93
CA ASP A 256 -16.68 -5.08 -6.53
C ASP A 256 -17.80 -4.99 -7.57
N ASN A 257 -18.40 -6.12 -7.89
CA ASN A 257 -19.50 -6.28 -8.81
C ASN A 257 -20.40 -7.47 -8.42
N ASP A 258 -21.65 -7.18 -8.06
CA ASP A 258 -22.65 -8.23 -7.72
C ASP A 258 -23.47 -8.74 -8.91
N GLY A 259 -22.98 -8.56 -10.14
CA GLY A 259 -23.62 -9.04 -11.38
C GLY A 259 -24.42 -7.99 -12.17
N THR A 260 -24.51 -6.75 -11.69
CA THR A 260 -25.17 -5.63 -12.42
C THR A 260 -24.19 -4.56 -12.89
N GLY A 261 -22.89 -4.83 -12.82
CA GLY A 261 -21.81 -3.88 -13.11
C GLY A 261 -21.10 -3.45 -11.84
N ARG A 262 -19.92 -2.85 -12.00
CA ARG A 262 -19.07 -2.38 -10.90
C ARG A 262 -19.84 -1.45 -9.95
N ARG A 263 -20.00 -1.88 -8.69
CA ARG A 263 -20.62 -1.12 -7.60
C ARG A 263 -19.66 -0.07 -7.05
N GLY A 264 -18.40 -0.47 -6.90
CA GLY A 264 -17.35 0.39 -6.40
C GLY A 264 -16.04 -0.35 -6.20
N TRP A 265 -15.27 0.12 -5.23
CA TRP A 265 -14.05 -0.55 -4.80
C TRP A 265 -13.70 -0.18 -3.36
N LEU A 266 -12.92 -1.04 -2.73
CA LEU A 266 -12.17 -0.70 -1.53
C LEU A 266 -10.73 -0.38 -1.95
N GLU A 267 -10.13 0.66 -1.38
CA GLU A 267 -8.74 1.04 -1.68
C GLU A 267 -7.87 1.11 -0.42
N TYR A 268 -6.64 0.62 -0.53
CA TYR A 268 -5.58 0.78 0.46
C TYR A 268 -4.44 1.58 -0.16
N GLY A 269 -4.40 2.87 0.16
CA GLY A 269 -3.77 3.88 -0.69
C GLY A 269 -4.76 4.34 -1.77
N SER A 270 -4.59 5.55 -2.28
CA SER A 270 -5.47 6.07 -3.34
C SER A 270 -4.73 6.14 -4.68
N GLY A 271 -5.23 6.89 -5.66
CA GLY A 271 -4.51 7.17 -6.90
C GLY A 271 -4.55 6.08 -7.99
N ILE A 272 -5.42 5.07 -7.85
CA ILE A 272 -5.69 4.06 -8.91
C ILE A 272 -7.11 4.22 -9.48
N GLY A 273 -8.12 4.19 -8.61
CA GLY A 273 -9.54 4.13 -9.02
C GLY A 273 -10.12 5.48 -9.41
N ALA A 274 -9.97 6.49 -8.55
CA ALA A 274 -10.52 7.83 -8.77
C ALA A 274 -9.66 8.73 -9.68
N ALA A 275 -8.36 8.46 -9.72
CA ALA A 275 -7.36 9.18 -10.51
C ALA A 275 -6.22 8.21 -10.86
N LYS A 276 -5.38 8.58 -11.84
CA LYS A 276 -4.10 7.92 -12.12
C LYS A 276 -2.99 8.80 -11.57
N ASP A 277 -2.81 8.74 -10.25
CA ASP A 277 -1.96 9.67 -9.51
C ASP A 277 -1.13 8.93 -8.45
N PRO A 278 0.12 8.57 -8.77
CA PRO A 278 0.99 7.88 -7.83
C PRO A 278 1.44 8.76 -6.64
N SER A 279 1.17 10.08 -6.65
CA SER A 279 1.49 10.92 -5.49
C SER A 279 0.69 10.51 -4.24
N LEU A 280 -0.49 9.91 -4.45
CA LEU A 280 -1.41 9.42 -3.43
C LEU A 280 -1.09 8.00 -2.92
N TYR A 281 -0.04 7.36 -3.46
CA TYR A 281 0.37 6.03 -3.02
C TYR A 281 1.04 6.12 -1.64
N LEU A 282 0.98 5.04 -0.87
CA LEU A 282 1.56 5.00 0.47
C LEU A 282 3.01 4.55 0.42
N ASP A 283 3.83 5.02 1.36
CA ASP A 283 5.20 4.54 1.51
C ASP A 283 5.20 3.04 1.82
N LEU A 284 5.94 2.27 1.01
CA LEU A 284 6.23 0.86 1.21
C LEU A 284 7.71 0.72 1.54
N TYR A 285 8.00 0.32 2.77
CA TYR A 285 9.35 0.04 3.22
C TYR A 285 9.75 -1.41 2.90
N LEU A 286 10.84 -1.59 2.15
CA LEU A 286 11.43 -2.89 1.86
C LEU A 286 12.33 -3.29 3.03
N ALA A 287 11.78 -4.07 3.96
CA ALA A 287 12.48 -4.47 5.16
C ALA A 287 13.24 -5.77 4.94
N GLY A 288 14.53 -5.77 5.23
CA GLY A 288 15.36 -6.95 5.43
C GLY A 288 14.91 -7.80 6.61
N GLU A 289 15.70 -8.82 6.94
CA GLU A 289 15.42 -9.72 8.08
C GLU A 289 15.32 -8.95 9.40
#